data_AF-A0A0M8XNL8-F1
#
_entry.id   AF-A0A0M8XNL8-F1
#
_cell.length_a   1.000
_cell.length_b   1.000
_cell.length_c   1.000
_cell.angle_alpha   90.00
_cell.angle_beta   90.00
_cell.angle_gamma   90.00
#
_symmetry.space_group_name_H-M   'P 1'
#
loop_
_entity.id
_entity.type
_entity.pdbx_description
1 polymer ?
#
loop_
_entity_poly.entity_id
_entity_poly.type
_entity_poly.pdbx_seq_one_letter_code
_entity_poly.pdbx_strand_id
1 'polypeptide(L)'
;MLTTDARTLLSALLRDLPGDHHVLTLNTGHPMSTAIDARGEGFDVEHPAVVERLCAAISRPSPSALVLRTLTDRISHTLPDGTAVPVTLVRGWRVGERTLFPLDEAEMFNAHCTDAASGEPVPPERGVEYAGAPEIDLAAFDELR
;
A
#
# COMPACT_ATOMS: atom_id res chain seq x y z
N MET A 1 -12.22 15.49 0.22
CA MET A 1 -13.19 14.46 0.65
C MET A 1 -13.08 13.30 -0.33
N LEU A 2 -13.20 12.06 0.15
CA LEU A 2 -13.20 10.87 -0.71
C LEU A 2 -14.52 10.75 -1.49
N THR A 3 -14.44 10.30 -2.73
CA THR A 3 -15.58 9.84 -3.53
C THR A 3 -16.12 8.50 -3.02
N THR A 4 -17.26 8.05 -3.54
CA THR A 4 -17.80 6.72 -3.25
C THR A 4 -16.85 5.64 -3.78
N ASP A 5 -16.41 5.78 -5.03
CA ASP A 5 -15.45 4.88 -5.68
C ASP A 5 -14.17 4.72 -4.86
N ALA A 6 -13.59 5.83 -4.38
CA ALA A 6 -12.41 5.81 -3.54
C ALA A 6 -12.63 5.07 -2.21
N ARG A 7 -13.80 5.22 -1.57
CA ARG A 7 -14.13 4.45 -0.36
C ARG A 7 -14.31 2.96 -0.66
N THR A 8 -14.97 2.61 -1.75
CA THR A 8 -15.15 1.22 -2.18
C THR A 8 -13.80 0.56 -2.44
N LEU A 9 -12.90 1.26 -3.14
CA LEU A 9 -11.55 0.78 -3.41
C LEU A 9 -10.74 0.56 -2.12
N LEU A 10 -10.76 1.51 -1.17
CA LEU A 10 -10.09 1.34 0.11
C LEU A 10 -10.67 0.17 0.92
N SER A 11 -11.99 0.00 0.89
CA SER A 11 -12.66 -1.11 1.56
C SER A 11 -12.28 -2.47 0.98
N ALA A 12 -12.03 -2.55 -0.33
CA ALA A 12 -11.51 -3.75 -0.97
C ALA A 12 -10.04 -3.98 -0.61
N LEU A 13 -9.20 -2.95 -0.70
CA LEU A 13 -7.76 -3.03 -0.48
C LEU A 13 -7.39 -3.39 0.97
N LEU A 14 -8.12 -2.85 1.95
CA LEU A 14 -7.77 -2.96 3.37
C LEU A 14 -8.51 -4.08 4.11
N ARG A 15 -9.44 -4.78 3.44
CA ARG A 15 -10.38 -5.74 4.06
C ARG A 15 -9.73 -6.78 4.96
N ASP A 16 -8.66 -7.40 4.48
CA ASP A 16 -8.02 -8.55 5.14
C ASP A 16 -6.60 -8.21 5.63
N LEU A 17 -6.33 -6.91 5.84
CA LEU A 17 -5.04 -6.45 6.32
C LEU A 17 -5.03 -6.33 7.84
N PRO A 18 -3.89 -6.63 8.49
CA PRO A 18 -3.77 -6.49 9.94
C PRO A 18 -3.64 -5.01 10.33
N GLY A 19 -4.24 -4.59 11.44
CA GLY A 19 -4.06 -3.23 11.97
C GLY A 19 -4.84 -2.16 11.21
N ASP A 20 -4.84 -0.96 11.79
CA ASP A 20 -5.71 0.14 11.36
C ASP A 20 -4.95 1.29 10.71
N HIS A 21 -3.62 1.33 10.84
CA HIS A 21 -2.79 2.43 10.35
C HIS A 21 -1.96 1.99 9.14
N HIS A 22 -2.21 2.63 8.01
CA HIS A 22 -1.57 2.31 6.74
C HIS A 22 -0.97 3.56 6.10
N VAL A 23 0.12 3.36 5.35
CA VAL A 23 0.66 4.34 4.42
C VAL A 23 0.57 3.76 3.02
N LEU A 24 -0.25 4.38 2.19
CA LEU A 24 -0.44 4.03 0.79
C LEU A 24 0.49 4.90 -0.05
N THR A 25 1.36 4.27 -0.84
CA THR A 25 2.22 4.94 -1.82
C THR A 25 1.84 4.49 -3.23
N LEU A 26 1.41 5.44 -4.05
CA LEU A 26 1.14 5.26 -5.47
C LEU A 26 2.31 5.82 -6.28
N ASN A 27 2.86 5.02 -7.19
CA ASN A 27 3.85 5.45 -8.15
C ASN A 27 3.25 5.44 -9.56
N THR A 28 3.01 6.62 -10.14
CA THR A 28 2.63 6.77 -11.56
C THR A 28 3.74 7.48 -12.36
N GLY A 29 5.00 7.17 -12.05
CA GLY A 29 6.20 7.89 -12.52
C GLY A 29 6.76 8.87 -11.49
N HIS A 30 5.93 9.34 -10.56
CA HIS A 30 6.34 10.11 -9.38
C HIS A 30 5.60 9.51 -8.17
N PRO A 31 6.31 9.19 -7.07
CA PRO A 31 5.67 8.63 -5.88
C PRO A 31 4.83 9.68 -5.16
N MET A 32 3.62 9.29 -4.75
CA MET A 32 2.71 10.06 -3.92
C MET A 32 2.23 9.18 -2.77
N SER A 33 2.21 9.71 -1.56
CA SER A 33 1.83 8.94 -0.37
C SER A 33 0.71 9.60 0.43
N THR A 34 -0.12 8.79 1.08
CA THR A 34 -1.09 9.23 2.09
C THR A 34 -1.11 8.26 3.26
N ALA A 35 -1.20 8.80 4.48
CA ALA A 35 -1.62 8.00 5.62
C ALA A 35 -3.13 7.73 5.57
N ILE A 36 -3.53 6.56 6.06
CA ILE A 36 -4.90 6.07 6.14
C ILE A 36 -5.07 5.42 7.52
N ASP A 37 -6.00 5.96 8.32
CA ASP A 37 -6.52 5.28 9.50
C ASP A 37 -7.88 4.64 9.15
N ALA A 38 -7.95 3.30 9.19
CA ALA A 38 -9.21 2.56 9.13
C ALA A 38 -9.85 2.55 10.53
N ARG A 39 -11.00 3.21 10.69
CA ARG A 39 -11.71 3.27 11.99
C ARG A 39 -13.16 2.90 11.83
N GLY A 40 -13.56 1.76 12.40
CA GLY A 40 -14.91 1.22 12.25
C GLY A 40 -15.22 0.98 10.76
N GLU A 41 -16.28 1.60 10.24
CA GLU A 41 -16.67 1.51 8.83
C GLU A 41 -16.10 2.65 7.96
N GLY A 42 -15.25 3.53 8.51
CA GLY A 42 -14.74 4.71 7.83
C GLY A 42 -13.22 4.74 7.67
N PHE A 43 -12.76 5.67 6.82
CA PHE A 43 -11.36 5.98 6.61
C PHE A 43 -11.09 7.45 6.93
N ASP A 44 -10.10 7.71 7.77
CA ASP A 44 -9.47 9.02 7.85
C ASP A 44 -8.25 9.01 6.93
N VAL A 45 -8.22 9.91 5.95
CA VAL A 45 -7.21 9.92 4.89
C VAL A 45 -6.59 11.29 4.83
N GLU A 46 -5.29 11.36 5.08
CA GLU A 46 -4.53 12.61 5.15
C GLU A 46 -4.57 13.36 3.81
N HIS A 47 -4.36 12.65 2.70
CA HIS A 47 -4.36 13.20 1.34
C HIS A 47 -5.30 12.40 0.42
N PRO A 48 -6.61 12.69 0.43
CA PRO A 48 -7.59 11.95 -0.37
C PRO A 48 -7.28 11.91 -1.87
N ALA A 49 -6.62 12.95 -2.40
CA ALA A 49 -6.24 13.04 -3.80
C ALA A 49 -5.34 11.87 -4.28
N VAL A 50 -4.56 11.25 -3.39
CA VAL A 50 -3.73 10.08 -3.71
C VAL A 50 -4.62 8.86 -4.03
N VAL A 51 -5.69 8.68 -3.25
CA VAL A 51 -6.66 7.59 -3.45
C VAL A 51 -7.47 7.82 -4.71
N GLU A 52 -7.92 9.06 -4.96
CA GLU A 52 -8.61 9.41 -6.21
C GLU A 52 -7.72 9.18 -7.44
N ARG A 53 -6.42 9.47 -7.32
CA ARG A 53 -5.42 9.20 -8.36
C ARG A 53 -5.27 7.69 -8.62
N LEU A 54 -5.31 6.86 -7.58
CA LEU A 54 -5.30 5.41 -7.70
C LEU A 54 -6.55 4.91 -8.44
N CYS A 55 -7.75 5.42 -8.08
CA CYS A 55 -8.98 5.10 -8.82
C CYS A 55 -8.83 5.41 -10.33
N ALA A 56 -8.27 6.58 -10.65
CA ALA A 56 -8.01 6.98 -12.03
C ALA A 56 -6.97 6.09 -12.74
N ALA A 57 -5.95 5.62 -12.02
CA ALA A 57 -4.91 4.74 -12.53
C ALA A 57 -5.42 3.32 -12.81
N ILE A 58 -6.30 2.78 -11.96
CA ILE A 58 -6.98 1.50 -12.22
C ILE A 58 -7.93 1.63 -13.43
N SER A 59 -8.53 2.80 -13.60
CA SER A 59 -9.51 3.04 -14.66
C SER A 59 -8.90 3.27 -16.05
N ARG A 60 -7.60 3.53 -16.15
CA ARG A 60 -6.93 3.88 -17.42
C ARG A 60 -5.56 3.22 -17.48
N PRO A 61 -5.21 2.55 -18.60
CA PRO A 61 -3.89 1.95 -18.75
C PRO A 61 -2.78 2.97 -18.54
N SER A 62 -2.02 2.82 -17.45
CA SER A 62 -0.79 3.58 -17.22
C SER A 62 0.15 2.74 -16.36
N PRO A 63 1.47 2.68 -16.67
CA PRO A 63 2.43 2.00 -15.83
C PRO A 63 2.40 2.61 -14.43
N SER A 64 1.88 1.84 -13.47
CA SER A 64 1.76 2.30 -12.11
C SER A 64 1.91 1.15 -11.12
N ALA A 65 2.38 1.48 -9.92
CA ALA A 65 2.59 0.52 -8.85
C ALA A 65 2.01 1.09 -7.55
N LEU A 66 1.48 0.20 -6.74
CA LEU A 66 0.91 0.51 -5.44
C LEU A 66 1.74 -0.23 -4.39
N VAL A 67 2.21 0.49 -3.37
CA VAL A 67 2.83 -0.10 -2.18
C VAL A 67 2.01 0.32 -0.98
N LEU A 68 1.73 -0.63 -0.10
CA LEU A 68 1.03 -0.40 1.13
C LEU A 68 1.92 -0.84 2.29
N ARG A 69 2.19 0.09 3.19
CA ARG A 69 2.88 -0.17 4.46
C ARG A 69 1.84 -0.17 5.56
N THR A 70 1.84 -1.20 6.39
CA THR A 70 0.84 -1.42 7.42
C THR A 70 1.52 -1.58 8.76
N LEU A 71 1.22 -0.69 9.70
CA LEU A 71 1.77 -0.76 11.04
C LEU A 71 0.97 -1.77 11.85
N THR A 72 1.65 -2.83 12.30
CA THR A 72 1.05 -3.90 13.08
C THR A 72 1.16 -3.62 14.58
N ASP A 73 0.49 -4.44 15.40
CA ASP A 73 0.59 -4.43 16.86
C ASP A 73 1.87 -5.10 17.40
N ARG A 74 2.57 -5.86 16.54
CA ARG A 74 3.81 -6.53 16.89
C ARG A 74 4.93 -5.52 17.05
N ILE A 75 5.70 -5.63 18.13
CA ILE A 75 6.87 -4.78 18.33
C ILE A 75 8.08 -5.39 17.62
N SER A 76 8.71 -4.62 16.72
CA SER A 76 9.98 -5.01 16.11
C SER A 76 11.13 -4.80 17.09
N HIS A 77 11.17 -3.62 17.70
CA HIS A 77 12.23 -3.23 18.61
C HIS A 77 11.84 -2.01 19.43
N THR A 78 12.66 -1.69 20.43
CA THR A 78 12.52 -0.49 21.25
C THR A 78 13.73 0.42 21.02
N LEU A 79 13.48 1.72 20.84
CA LEU A 79 14.52 2.74 20.74
C LEU A 79 15.12 3.03 22.14
N PRO A 80 16.31 3.66 22.23
CA PRO A 80 16.95 3.95 23.51
C PRO A 80 16.12 4.82 24.47
N ASP A 81 15.18 5.61 23.95
CA ASP A 81 14.25 6.44 24.73
C ASP A 81 13.03 5.68 25.26
N GLY A 82 12.93 4.37 24.98
CA GLY A 82 11.81 3.51 25.39
C GLY A 82 10.68 3.44 24.36
N THR A 83 10.77 4.15 23.23
CA THR A 83 9.73 4.10 22.18
C THR A 83 9.70 2.73 21.52
N ALA A 84 8.56 2.05 21.58
CA ALA A 84 8.34 0.79 20.89
C ALA A 84 8.03 1.05 19.41
N VAL A 85 8.82 0.45 18.52
CA VAL A 85 8.67 0.54 17.07
C VAL A 85 7.92 -0.69 16.57
N PRO A 86 6.74 -0.52 15.95
CA PRO A 86 5.97 -1.64 15.44
C PRO A 86 6.64 -2.27 14.22
N VAL A 87 6.35 -3.55 13.98
CA VAL A 87 6.62 -4.21 12.71
C VAL A 87 5.75 -3.56 11.64
N THR A 88 6.37 -3.13 10.55
CA THR A 88 5.68 -2.61 9.36
C THR A 88 5.64 -3.68 8.29
N LEU A 89 4.44 -4.13 7.93
CA LEU A 89 4.23 -5.06 6.83
C LEU A 89 4.14 -4.29 5.51
N VAL A 90 4.94 -4.68 4.52
CA VAL A 90 5.03 -4.01 3.23
C VAL A 90 4.61 -4.97 2.12
N ARG A 91 3.52 -4.61 1.44
CA ARG A 91 2.90 -5.35 0.33
C ARG A 91 2.77 -4.44 -0.88
N GLY A 92 2.72 -5.00 -2.08
CA GLY A 92 2.62 -4.20 -3.28
C GLY A 92 1.91 -4.90 -4.44
N TRP A 93 1.43 -4.08 -5.36
CA TRP A 93 0.74 -4.50 -6.56
C TRP A 93 1.24 -3.72 -7.77
N ARG A 94 1.31 -4.38 -8.93
CA ARG A 94 1.33 -3.68 -10.22
C ARG A 94 -0.11 -3.26 -10.54
N VAL A 95 -0.29 -2.01 -10.92
CA VAL A 95 -1.60 -1.47 -11.29
C VAL A 95 -1.81 -1.69 -12.78
N GLY A 96 -2.82 -2.50 -13.12
CA GLY A 96 -3.28 -2.73 -14.48
C GLY A 96 -4.64 -2.08 -14.74
N GLU A 97 -5.14 -2.27 -15.95
CA GLU A 97 -6.52 -1.89 -16.29
C GLU A 97 -7.49 -2.75 -15.48
N ARG A 98 -8.25 -2.09 -14.58
CA ARG A 98 -9.28 -2.69 -13.72
C ARG A 98 -8.79 -3.84 -12.81
N THR A 99 -7.48 -3.99 -12.63
CA THR A 99 -6.90 -5.09 -11.84
C THR A 99 -5.66 -4.61 -11.09
N LEU A 100 -5.47 -5.12 -9.86
CA LEU A 100 -4.22 -5.01 -9.11
C LEU A 100 -3.53 -6.38 -9.11
N PHE A 101 -2.40 -6.49 -9.79
CA PHE A 101 -1.62 -7.73 -9.83
C PHE A 101 -0.72 -7.81 -8.59
N PRO A 102 -0.94 -8.77 -7.67
CA PRO A 102 -0.14 -8.86 -6.46
C PRO A 102 1.33 -9.15 -6.79
N LEU A 103 2.22 -8.54 -6.01
CA LEU A 103 3.64 -8.88 -5.99
C LEU A 103 3.89 -9.96 -4.94
N ASP A 104 4.74 -10.92 -5.25
CA ASP A 104 5.20 -11.91 -4.27
C ASP A 104 6.25 -11.35 -3.30
N GLU A 105 6.64 -12.15 -2.31
CA GLU A 105 7.64 -11.76 -1.31
C GLU A 105 9.01 -11.42 -1.94
N ALA A 106 9.45 -12.19 -2.93
CA ALA A 106 10.75 -11.98 -3.58
C ALA A 106 10.73 -10.73 -4.45
N GLU A 107 9.65 -10.46 -5.18
CA GLU A 107 9.43 -9.24 -5.92
C GLU A 107 9.42 -8.02 -5.00
N MET A 108 8.73 -8.11 -3.86
CA MET A 108 8.69 -7.04 -2.86
C MET A 108 10.05 -6.78 -2.21
N PHE A 109 10.77 -7.85 -1.87
CA PHE A 109 12.12 -7.76 -1.33
C PHE A 109 13.06 -7.09 -2.33
N ASN A 110 13.11 -7.60 -3.57
CA ASN A 110 13.97 -7.05 -4.63
C ASN A 110 13.65 -5.57 -4.91
N ALA A 111 12.37 -5.19 -4.94
CA ALA A 111 11.95 -3.81 -5.19
C ALA A 111 12.46 -2.81 -4.13
N HIS A 112 12.72 -3.25 -2.90
CA HIS A 112 13.16 -2.39 -1.80
C HIS A 112 14.62 -2.58 -1.39
N CYS A 113 15.20 -3.75 -1.67
CA CYS A 113 16.55 -4.15 -1.28
C CYS A 113 17.51 -4.15 -2.47
N THR A 114 17.19 -3.41 -3.53
CA THR A 114 18.06 -3.20 -4.70
C THR A 114 18.06 -1.73 -5.05
N ASP A 115 19.25 -1.14 -5.16
CA ASP A 115 19.39 0.25 -5.59
C ASP A 115 18.96 0.39 -7.05
N ALA A 116 18.00 1.27 -7.31
CA ALA A 116 17.39 1.38 -8.64
C ALA A 116 18.35 1.93 -9.71
N ALA A 117 19.41 2.64 -9.32
CA ALA A 117 20.36 3.24 -10.27
C ALA A 117 21.50 2.27 -10.64
N SER A 118 22.04 1.55 -9.66
CA SER A 118 23.19 0.66 -9.81
C SER A 118 22.83 -0.82 -9.93
N GLY A 119 21.67 -1.22 -9.40
CA GLY A 119 21.29 -2.63 -9.27
C GLY A 119 21.97 -3.35 -8.09
N GLU A 120 22.73 -2.63 -7.26
CA GLU A 120 23.43 -3.23 -6.12
C GLU A 120 22.46 -3.55 -4.97
N PRO A 121 22.70 -4.63 -4.20
CA PRO A 121 21.90 -4.94 -3.03
C PRO A 121 21.98 -3.84 -1.97
N VAL A 122 20.83 -3.48 -1.41
CA VAL A 122 20.69 -2.58 -0.26
C VAL A 122 20.15 -3.38 0.92
N PRO A 123 20.66 -3.19 2.15
CA PRO A 123 20.13 -3.89 3.32
C PRO A 123 18.63 -3.61 3.52
N PRO A 124 17.85 -4.61 3.97
CA PRO A 124 16.44 -4.40 4.28
C PRO A 124 16.27 -3.42 5.45
N GLU A 125 15.18 -2.66 5.41
CA GLU A 125 14.84 -1.71 6.46
C GLU A 125 14.52 -2.45 7.78
N ARG A 126 15.07 -1.95 8.88
CA ARG A 126 14.86 -2.57 10.20
C ARG A 126 13.40 -2.45 10.64
N GLY A 127 12.81 -3.59 10.99
CA GLY A 127 11.41 -3.65 11.46
C GLY A 127 10.39 -3.67 10.33
N VAL A 128 10.85 -3.81 9.09
CA VAL A 128 9.99 -4.04 7.93
C VAL A 128 9.95 -5.52 7.59
N GLU A 129 8.75 -6.02 7.35
CA GLU A 129 8.50 -7.34 6.77
C GLU A 129 7.96 -7.15 5.35
N TYR A 130 8.72 -7.59 4.35
CA TYR A 130 8.24 -7.66 2.97
C TYR A 130 7.44 -8.95 2.82
N ALA A 131 6.22 -8.86 2.28
CA ALA A 131 5.34 -10.01 2.15
C ALA A 131 4.60 -9.99 0.82
N GLY A 132 4.21 -11.18 0.36
CA GLY A 132 3.30 -11.33 -0.76
C GLY A 132 1.99 -10.58 -0.51
N ALA A 133 1.53 -9.87 -1.53
CA ALA A 133 0.25 -9.18 -1.50
C ALA A 133 -0.89 -10.16 -1.82
N PRO A 134 -2.06 -10.05 -1.17
CA PRO A 134 -3.23 -10.84 -1.55
C PRO A 134 -3.81 -10.37 -2.88
N GLU A 135 -4.58 -11.23 -3.53
CA GLU A 135 -5.49 -10.82 -4.60
C GLU A 135 -6.56 -9.89 -4.02
N ILE A 136 -6.93 -8.86 -4.78
CA ILE A 136 -7.96 -7.91 -4.39
C ILE A 136 -9.10 -8.01 -5.38
N ASP A 137 -10.29 -8.33 -4.89
CA ASP A 137 -11.51 -8.30 -5.70
C ASP A 137 -11.98 -6.85 -5.89
N LEU A 138 -11.91 -6.37 -7.12
CA LEU A 138 -12.33 -5.04 -7.52
C LEU A 138 -13.72 -5.02 -8.18
N ALA A 139 -14.47 -6.13 -8.20
CA ALA A 139 -15.79 -6.19 -8.83
C ALA A 139 -16.74 -5.09 -8.35
N ALA A 140 -16.78 -4.84 -7.03
CA ALA A 140 -17.61 -3.78 -6.45
C ALA A 140 -17.19 -2.35 -6.87
N PHE A 141 -15.92 -2.14 -7.20
CA PHE A 141 -15.43 -0.87 -7.74
C PHE A 141 -15.77 -0.73 -9.23
N ASP A 142 -15.73 -1.84 -9.95
CA ASP A 142 -15.98 -1.93 -11.38
C ASP A 142 -17.45 -1.73 -11.77
N GLU A 143 -18.39 -2.13 -10.91
CA GLU A 143 -19.85 -1.98 -11.11
C GLU A 143 -20.34 -0.53 -11.01
N LEU A 144 -19.56 0.37 -10.41
CA LEU A 144 -19.90 1.78 -10.23
C LEU A 144 -19.54 2.67 -11.45
N ARG A 145 -18.92 2.10 -12.49
CA ARG A 145 -18.36 2.82 -13.65
C ARG A 145 -18.95 2.36 -14.98
#